data_AF-A0A6L7WMU6-F1
#
_entry.id   AF-A0A6L7WMU6-F1
#
_cell.length_a   1.000
_cell.length_b   1.000
_cell.length_c   1.000
_cell.angle_alpha   90.00
_cell.angle_beta   90.00
_cell.angle_gamma   90.00
#
_symmetry.space_group_name_H-M   'P 1'
#
loop_
_entity.id
_entity.type
_entity.pdbx_description
1 polymer ?
#
loop_
_entity_poly.entity_id
_entity_poly.type
_entity_poly.pdbx_seq_one_letter_code
_entity_poly.pdbx_strand_id
1 'polypeptide(L)'
;MNNGGIAWFARNPVAANLMMVFIMVSGLIATGTVKEEVFPEVELDRISIQVPYLGADPAEVQEGVVIRIEEAIKGDAGIKQN
;
A
#
# COMPACT_ATOMS: atom_id res chain seq x y z
N MET A 1 -41.96 -2.22 -20.18
CA MET A 1 -40.59 -2.60 -19.79
C MET A 1 -40.56 -4.05 -19.31
N ASN A 2 -39.88 -4.92 -20.04
CA ASN A 2 -39.72 -6.34 -19.69
C ASN A 2 -38.66 -6.48 -18.60
N ASN A 3 -39.05 -6.39 -17.33
CA ASN A 3 -38.16 -6.69 -16.19
C ASN A 3 -38.18 -8.20 -15.88
N GLY A 4 -37.77 -9.03 -16.85
CA GLY A 4 -37.85 -10.49 -16.74
C GLY A 4 -37.10 -11.07 -15.54
N GLY A 5 -35.93 -10.52 -15.21
CA GLY A 5 -35.14 -10.97 -14.06
C GLY A 5 -35.80 -10.67 -12.72
N ILE A 6 -36.07 -9.38 -12.44
CA ILE A 6 -36.63 -8.95 -11.14
C ILE A 6 -38.05 -9.52 -10.94
N ALA A 7 -38.89 -9.57 -11.99
CA ALA A 7 -40.24 -10.11 -11.90
C ALA A 7 -40.26 -11.63 -11.67
N TRP A 8 -39.26 -12.37 -12.17
CA TRP A 8 -39.11 -13.80 -11.93
C TRP A 8 -38.65 -14.10 -10.50
N PHE A 9 -37.70 -13.31 -9.97
CA PHE A 9 -37.30 -13.37 -8.56
C PHE A 9 -38.45 -13.04 -7.61
N ALA A 10 -39.29 -12.06 -7.95
CA ALA A 10 -40.47 -11.71 -7.15
C ALA A 10 -41.57 -12.80 -7.17
N ARG A 11 -41.70 -13.58 -8.26
CA ARG A 11 -42.68 -14.69 -8.36
C ARG A 11 -42.16 -16.01 -7.78
N ASN A 12 -40.84 -16.17 -7.63
CA ASN A 12 -40.22 -17.38 -7.07
C ASN A 12 -39.45 -17.06 -5.78
N PRO A 13 -40.14 -16.90 -4.63
CA PRO A 13 -39.52 -16.53 -3.36
C PRO A 13 -38.49 -17.57 -2.87
N VAL A 14 -38.63 -18.83 -3.26
CA VAL A 14 -37.67 -19.90 -2.93
C VAL A 14 -36.31 -19.64 -3.57
N ALA A 15 -36.28 -19.26 -4.86
CA ALA A 15 -35.03 -18.96 -5.57
C ALA A 15 -34.35 -17.70 -5.00
N ALA A 16 -35.14 -16.67 -4.65
CA ALA A 16 -34.64 -15.45 -4.03
C ALA A 16 -34.01 -15.72 -2.64
N ASN A 17 -34.66 -16.52 -1.80
CA ASN A 17 -34.14 -16.88 -0.48
C ASN A 17 -32.87 -17.72 -0.56
N LEU A 18 -32.80 -18.68 -1.49
CA LEU A 18 -31.59 -19.47 -1.72
C LEU A 18 -30.42 -18.60 -2.19
N MET A 19 -30.67 -17.63 -3.08
CA MET A 19 -29.66 -16.67 -3.53
C MET A 19 -29.16 -15.80 -2.37
N MET A 20 -30.08 -15.33 -1.52
CA MET A 20 -29.73 -14.54 -0.35
C MET A 20 -28.86 -15.32 0.65
N VAL A 21 -29.22 -16.57 0.94
CA VAL A 21 -28.42 -17.47 1.78
C VAL A 21 -27.05 -17.76 1.16
N PHE A 22 -27.00 -17.99 -0.16
CA PHE A 22 -25.75 -18.21 -0.87
C PHE A 22 -24.78 -17.02 -0.75
N ILE A 23 -25.28 -15.80 -0.91
CA ILE A 23 -24.49 -14.57 -0.76
C ILE A 23 -24.02 -14.39 0.69
N MET A 24 -24.88 -14.68 1.68
CA MET A 24 -24.48 -14.60 3.09
C MET A 24 -23.38 -15.61 3.44
N VAL A 25 -23.52 -16.86 3.01
CA VAL A 25 -22.54 -17.92 3.30
C VAL A 25 -21.21 -17.64 2.62
N SER A 26 -21.23 -17.20 1.35
CA SER A 26 -19.99 -16.83 0.64
C SER A 26 -19.31 -15.62 1.26
N GLY A 27 -20.07 -14.61 1.69
CA GLY A 27 -19.55 -13.44 2.40
C GLY A 27 -18.91 -13.79 3.76
N LEU A 28 -19.53 -14.71 4.51
CA LEU A 28 -18.96 -15.20 5.78
C LEU A 28 -17.64 -15.93 5.58
N ILE A 29 -17.54 -16.77 4.55
CA ILE A 29 -16.29 -17.47 4.19
C ILE A 29 -15.22 -16.46 3.76
N ALA A 30 -15.58 -15.48 2.93
CA ALA A 30 -14.65 -14.46 2.44
C ALA A 30 -14.05 -13.60 3.56
N THR A 31 -14.82 -13.33 4.62
CA THR A 31 -14.35 -12.51 5.76
C THR A 31 -13.15 -13.16 6.46
N GLY A 32 -13.11 -14.49 6.57
CA GLY A 32 -11.98 -15.22 7.17
C GLY A 32 -10.74 -15.32 6.28
N THR A 33 -10.82 -14.91 5.01
CA THR A 33 -9.69 -14.97 4.06
C THR A 33 -8.90 -13.67 3.99
N VAL A 34 -9.40 -12.59 4.58
CA VAL A 34 -8.69 -11.32 4.65
C VAL A 34 -7.52 -11.50 5.60
N LYS A 35 -6.30 -11.46 5.06
CA LYS A 35 -5.07 -11.46 5.85
C LYS A 35 -4.92 -10.07 6.47
N GLU A 36 -5.14 -10.01 7.77
CA GLU A 36 -4.82 -8.84 8.56
C GLU A 36 -3.31 -8.85 8.84
N GLU A 37 -2.58 -7.94 8.19
CA GLU A 37 -1.18 -7.71 8.51
C GLU A 37 -1.10 -6.71 9.67
N VAL A 38 -0.68 -7.19 10.84
CA VAL A 38 -0.54 -6.38 12.08
C VAL A 38 0.40 -5.20 11.87
N PHE A 39 1.33 -5.35 10.94
CA PHE A 39 2.19 -4.29 10.45
C PHE A 39 2.19 -4.36 8.94
N PRO A 40 1.54 -3.44 8.21
CA PRO A 40 1.79 -3.34 6.79
C PRO A 40 3.29 -3.10 6.60
N GLU A 41 3.94 -3.90 5.76
CA GLU A 41 5.29 -3.60 5.27
C GLU A 41 5.19 -2.36 4.38
N VAL A 42 5.18 -1.19 5.02
CA VAL A 42 5.39 0.07 4.32
C VAL A 42 6.88 0.07 3.98
N GLU A 43 7.20 -0.28 2.74
CA GLU A 43 8.55 -0.08 2.20
C GLU A 43 8.82 1.44 2.21
N LEU A 44 9.43 1.94 3.28
CA LEU A 44 9.97 3.28 3.28
C LEU A 44 11.15 3.28 2.32
N ASP A 45 11.01 3.94 1.17
CA ASP A 45 12.10 4.28 0.24
C ASP A 45 13.08 5.27 0.90
N ARG A 46 13.77 4.85 1.96
CA ARG A 46 14.74 5.64 2.72
C ARG A 46 16.07 4.91 2.77
N ILE A 47 17.07 5.52 2.16
CA ILE A 47 18.46 5.07 2.20
C ILE A 47 19.21 5.92 3.25
N SER A 48 19.91 5.26 4.18
CA SER A 48 20.73 5.94 5.21
C SER A 48 22.21 5.80 4.88
N ILE A 49 22.88 6.92 4.65
CA ILE A 49 24.33 6.97 4.37
C ILE A 49 25.03 7.53 5.61
N GLN A 50 25.97 6.76 6.18
CA GLN A 50 26.77 7.19 7.34
C GLN A 50 28.24 7.26 6.93
N VAL A 51 28.85 8.44 7.09
CA VAL A 51 30.28 8.64 6.85
C VAL A 51 30.93 9.10 8.14
N PRO A 52 31.64 8.22 8.88
CA PRO A 52 32.37 8.62 10.06
C PRO A 52 33.60 9.44 9.66
N TYR A 53 33.63 10.72 10.03
CA TYR A 53 34.79 11.60 9.82
C TYR A 53 35.16 12.25 11.16
N LEU A 54 36.34 11.90 11.69
CA LEU A 54 36.80 12.33 13.01
C LEU A 54 37.78 13.50 12.87
N GLY A 55 37.53 14.58 13.62
CA GLY A 55 38.51 15.65 13.83
C GLY A 55 38.62 16.72 12.73
N ALA A 56 37.67 16.81 11.80
CA ALA A 56 37.55 17.97 10.91
C ALA A 56 36.58 19.01 11.48
N ASP A 57 36.82 20.27 11.09
CA ASP A 57 35.87 21.35 11.31
C ASP A 57 34.54 21.01 10.61
N PRO A 58 33.37 21.27 11.23
CA PRO A 58 32.08 21.01 10.61
C PRO A 58 31.94 21.60 9.19
N ALA A 59 32.58 22.75 8.93
CA ALA A 59 32.55 23.39 7.61
C ALA A 59 33.31 22.57 6.55
N GLU A 60 34.47 21.98 6.90
CA GLU A 60 35.24 21.14 5.97
C GLU A 60 34.50 19.83 5.63
N VAL A 61 33.84 19.21 6.61
CA VAL A 61 33.05 17.98 6.37
C VAL A 61 31.86 18.26 5.45
N GLN A 62 31.21 19.41 5.64
CA GLN A 62 30.07 19.82 4.83
C GLN A 62 30.49 20.04 3.37
N GLU A 63 31.52 20.84 3.10
CA GLU A 63 31.98 21.10 1.72
C GLU A 63 32.66 19.89 1.09
N GLY A 64 33.48 19.15 1.83
CA GLY A 64 34.30 18.08 1.29
C GLY A 64 33.56 16.76 1.06
N VAL A 65 32.56 16.46 1.89
CA VAL A 65 31.90 15.15 1.90
C VAL A 65 30.39 15.29 1.66
N VAL A 66 29.67 16.08 2.45
CA VAL A 66 28.21 16.13 2.40
C VAL A 66 27.71 16.72 1.08
N ILE A 67 28.20 17.89 0.68
CA ILE A 67 27.79 18.56 -0.56
C ILE A 67 28.13 17.68 -1.78
N ARG A 68 29.30 17.03 -1.79
CA ARG A 68 29.70 16.12 -2.86
C ARG A 68 28.77 14.91 -3.00
N ILE A 69 28.32 14.35 -1.88
CA ILE A 69 27.37 13.24 -1.86
C ILE A 69 25.99 13.73 -2.33
N GLU A 70 25.53 14.90 -1.90
CA GLU A 70 24.26 15.48 -2.35
C GLU A 70 24.25 15.76 -3.86
N GLU A 71 25.34 16.30 -4.41
CA GLU A 71 25.48 16.54 -5.85
C GLU A 71 25.47 15.24 -6.67
N ALA A 72 26.12 14.19 -6.17
CA ALA A 72 26.16 12.88 -6.82
C ALA A 72 24.79 12.20 -6.86
N ILE A 73 23.95 12.45 -5.86
CA ILE A 73 22.63 11.81 -5.70
C ILE A 73 21.50 12.67 -6.32
N LYS A 74 21.68 14.00 -6.42
CA LYS A 74 20.71 14.95 -7.00
C LYS A 74 20.26 14.62 -8.43
N GLY A 75 21.04 13.84 -9.18
CA GLY A 75 20.72 13.43 -10.55
C GLY A 75 19.77 12.24 -10.66
N ASP A 76 19.53 11.50 -9.56
CA ASP A 76 18.72 10.29 -9.60
C ASP A 76 17.23 10.61 -9.39
N ALA A 77 16.43 10.35 -10.43
CA ALA A 77 15.02 10.76 -10.53
C ALA A 77 14.08 10.10 -9.49
N GLY A 78 14.59 9.17 -8.67
CA GLY A 78 13.84 8.47 -7.64
C GLY A 78 13.93 9.06 -6.23
N ILE A 79 14.85 9.99 -5.96
CA ILE A 79 15.17 10.40 -4.58
C ILE A 79 14.50 11.75 -4.27
N LYS A 80 13.40 11.70 -3.51
CA LYS A 80 12.72 12.89 -2.99
C LYS A 80 13.25 13.25 -1.60
N GLN A 81 13.86 14.42 -1.49
CA GLN A 81 14.15 15.06 -0.21
C GLN A 81 12.85 15.78 0.25
N ASN A 82 12.31 15.38 1.41
CA ASN A 82 11.26 16.11 2.12
C ASN A 82 11.86 17.05 3.15
#